data_AF-A0A5K1GB66-F1
#
_entry.id   AF-A0A5K1GB66-F1
#
_cell.length_a   1.000
_cell.length_b   1.000
_cell.length_c   1.000
_cell.angle_alpha   90.00
_cell.angle_beta   90.00
_cell.angle_gamma   90.00
#
_symmetry.space_group_name_H-M   'P 1'
#
loop_
_entity.id
_entity.type
_entity.pdbx_description
1 polymer ?
#
loop_
_entity_poly.entity_id
_entity_poly.type
_entity_poly.pdbx_seq_one_letter_code
_entity_poly.pdbx_strand_id
1 'polypeptide(L)' 'LFHDYKLSSGRERVSLADGSFTSVVGKGSLSLLNNFLVHDALHVPHLPLNLLS' A
#
# COMPACT_ATOMS: atom_id res chain seq x y z
N LEU A 1 -8.84 -0.29 -9.81
CA LEU A 1 -9.12 -1.51 -9.03
C LEU A 1 -7.89 -2.41 -9.09
N PHE A 2 -7.59 -3.17 -8.04
CA PHE A 2 -6.48 -4.15 -8.08
C PHE A 2 -6.86 -5.37 -8.92
N HIS A 3 -5.91 -5.94 -9.66
CA HIS A 3 -6.12 -7.16 -10.45
C HIS A 3 -5.92 -8.44 -9.62
N ASP A 4 -4.87 -8.47 -8.78
CA ASP A 4 -4.47 -9.65 -8.00
C ASP A 4 -4.41 -9.32 -6.51
N TYR A 5 -5.50 -8.79 -5.97
CA TYR A 5 -5.54 -8.35 -4.58
C TYR A 5 -5.45 -9.52 -3.61
N LYS A 6 -4.53 -9.42 -2.65
CA LYS A 6 -4.39 -10.34 -1.52
C LYS A 6 -4.49 -9.55 -0.23
N LEU A 7 -5.32 -10.05 0.69
CA LEU A 7 -5.38 -9.54 2.04
C LEU A 7 -4.04 -9.81 2.74
N SER A 8 -3.58 -8.80 3.49
CA SER A 8 -2.40 -8.94 4.34
C SER A 8 -2.74 -9.78 5.57
N SER A 9 -1.72 -10.42 6.14
CA SER A 9 -1.83 -11.17 7.39
C SER A 9 -2.09 -10.28 8.63
N GLY A 10 -2.11 -8.96 8.45
CA GLY A 10 -2.22 -7.97 9.53
C GLY A 10 -0.90 -7.72 10.27
N ARG A 11 0.19 -8.42 9.89
CA ARG A 11 1.53 -8.22 10.45
C ARG A 11 2.34 -7.20 9.66
N GLU A 12 2.03 -7.03 8.38
CA GLU A 12 2.68 -6.07 7.49
C GLU A 12 2.29 -4.63 7.85
N ARG A 13 3.30 -3.76 7.92
CA ARG A 13 3.16 -2.36 8.33
C ARG A 13 4.15 -1.51 7.55
N VAL A 14 3.83 -0.23 7.41
CA VAL A 14 4.69 0.78 6.79
C VAL A 14 5.11 1.78 7.88
N SER A 15 6.41 2.07 7.94
CA SER A 15 6.94 3.14 8.80
C SER A 15 6.59 4.50 8.24
N LEU A 16 6.21 5.43 9.11
CA LEU A 16 5.83 6.80 8.77
C LEU A 16 6.95 7.78 9.13
N ALA A 17 6.84 9.02 8.64
CA ALA A 17 7.86 10.05 8.85
C ALA A 17 8.12 10.39 10.31
N ASP A 18 7.05 10.34 11.10
CA ASP A 18 7.05 10.63 12.53
C ASP A 18 7.57 9.45 13.37
N GLY A 19 8.07 8.39 12.73
CA GLY A 19 8.55 7.18 13.37
C GLY A 19 7.44 6.23 13.81
N SER A 20 6.17 6.56 13.59
CA SER A 20 5.05 5.67 13.84
C SER A 20 4.88 4.63 12.71
N PHE A 21 3.90 3.74 12.86
CA PHE A 21 3.59 2.70 11.87
C PHE A 21 2.12 2.69 11.54
N THR A 22 1.79 2.38 10.29
CA THR A 22 0.42 2.09 9.86
C THR A 22 0.31 0.69 9.26
N SER A 23 -0.84 0.06 9.41
CA SER A 23 -1.06 -1.32 9.00
C SER A 23 -1.32 -1.40 7.49
N VAL A 24 -0.73 -2.40 6.83
CA VAL A 24 -1.10 -2.78 5.47
C VAL A 24 -2.28 -3.74 5.55
N VAL A 25 -3.36 -3.49 4.80
CA VAL A 25 -4.52 -4.41 4.78
C VAL A 25 -4.54 -5.31 3.55
N GLY A 26 -3.76 -4.98 2.52
CA GLY A 26 -3.50 -5.90 1.43
C GLY A 26 -2.56 -5.33 0.39
N LYS A 27 -2.33 -6.12 -0.65
CA LYS A 27 -1.37 -5.83 -1.71
C LYS A 27 -1.89 -6.39 -3.03
N GLY A 28 -1.57 -5.75 -4.14
CA GLY A 28 -1.86 -6.29 -5.46
C GLY A 28 -1.27 -5.45 -6.58
N SER A 29 -1.57 -5.84 -7.82
CA SER A 29 -1.16 -5.09 -9.00
C SER A 29 -2.23 -4.08 -9.41
N LEU A 30 -1.84 -2.86 -9.78
CA LEU A 30 -2.74 -1.80 -10.23
C LEU A 30 -2.29 -1.27 -11.60
N SER A 31 -3.22 -1.21 -12.56
CA SER A 31 -2.95 -0.50 -13.81
C SER A 31 -3.20 0.99 -13.63
N LEU A 32 -2.21 1.80 -13.97
CA LEU A 32 -2.27 3.26 -13.92
C LEU A 32 -2.19 3.82 -15.34
N LEU A 33 -3.10 4.75 -15.68
CA LEU A 33 -3.08 5.50 -16.95
C LEU A 33 -2.96 4.59 -18.20
N ASN A 34 -3.57 3.40 -18.15
CA ASN A 34 -3.63 2.36 -19.19
C ASN A 34 -2.30 1.78 -19.71
N ASN A 35 -1.16 2.33 -19.30
CA ASN A 35 0.15 1.96 -19.85
C ASN A 35 1.14 1.49 -18.78
N PHE A 36 0.83 1.74 -17.50
CA PHE A 36 1.70 1.37 -16.40
C PHE A 36 1.04 0.29 -15.56
N LEU A 37 1.78 -0.78 -15.29
CA LEU A 37 1.41 -1.79 -14.32
C LEU A 37 2.28 -1.60 -13.08
N VAL A 38 1.67 -1.15 -11.99
CA VAL A 38 2.32 -1.07 -10.70
C VAL A 38 2.13 -2.41 -10.02
N HIS A 39 3.20 -3.19 -9.98
CA HIS A 39 3.24 -4.39 -9.17
C HIS A 39 3.36 -4.02 -7.70
N ASP A 40 2.87 -4.92 -6.85
CA ASP A 40 3.13 -4.86 -5.43
C ASP A 40 2.62 -3.60 -4.69
N ALA A 41 1.61 -2.93 -5.25
CA ALA A 41 0.99 -1.77 -4.65
C ALA A 41 0.28 -2.13 -3.33
N LEU A 42 0.57 -1.35 -2.29
CA LEU A 42 0.06 -1.56 -0.93
C LEU A 42 -1.27 -0.82 -0.73
N HIS A 43 -2.26 -1.53 -0.19
CA HIS A 43 -3.46 -0.92 0.35
C HIS A 43 -3.22 -0.61 1.84
N VAL A 44 -3.07 0.67 2.15
CA VAL A 44 -2.83 1.18 3.51
C VAL A 44 -3.97 2.13 3.87
N PRO A 45 -4.94 1.71 4.70
CA PRO A 45 -6.04 2.58 5.10
C PRO A 45 -5.51 3.67 6.01
N HIS A 46 -6.12 4.86 5.93
CA HIS A 46 -5.82 5.99 6.82
C HIS A 46 -4.33 6.41 6.76
N LEU A 47 -3.74 6.38 5.55
CA LEU A 47 -2.37 6.80 5.32
C LEU A 47 -2.21 8.30 5.64
N PRO A 48 -1.48 8.68 6.72
CA PRO A 48 -1.30 10.09 7.04
C PRO A 48 -0.39 10.75 5.98
N LEU A 49 -0.63 12.03 5.71
CA LEU A 49 0.07 12.82 4.68
C LEU A 49 1.58 13.02 4.97
N ASN A 50 2.09 12.51 6.08
CA ASN A 50 3.47 12.66 6.53
C ASN A 50 4.28 11.40 6.15
N LEU A 51 4.45 11.15 4.86
CA LEU A 51 5.36 10.09 4.38
C LEU A 51 6.74 10.68 4.13
N LEU A 52 7.80 9.99 4.58
CA LEU A 52 9.16 10.29 4.14
C LEU A 52 9.39 9.58 2.80
N SER A 53 10.12 10.27 1.91
CA SER A 53 10.56 9.75 0.62
C SER A 53 11.80 8.86 0.77
#